data_AF-A0A960E760-F1
#
_entry.id   AF-A0A960E760-F1
#
_cell.length_a   1.000
_cell.length_b   1.000
_cell.length_c   1.000
_cell.angle_alpha   90.00
_cell.angle_beta   90.00
_cell.angle_gamma   90.00
#
_symmetry.space_group_name_H-M   'P 1'
#
loop_
_entity.id
_entity.type
_entity.pdbx_description
1 polymer ?
#
loop_
_entity_poly.entity_id
_entity_poly.type
_entity_poly.pdbx_seq_one_letter_code
_entity_poly.pdbx_strand_id
1 'polypeptide(L)' 'MRVVAKIGTASITDDSGAISGPAIAKLVDEVAGLRADGHEVIVVSSGAVATGIAALGMAERPADMRTLQAVSAV' A
#
# COMPACT_ATOMS: atom_id res chain seq x y z
N MET A 1 9.38 21.69 4.83
CA MET A 1 8.97 20.86 5.99
C MET A 1 9.32 19.41 5.69
N ARG A 2 9.52 18.57 6.72
CA ARG A 2 9.62 17.11 6.56
C ARG A 2 8.30 16.47 6.96
N VAL A 3 7.75 15.62 6.10
CA VAL A 3 6.44 14.96 6.26
C VAL A 3 6.61 13.46 6.22
N VAL A 4 6.00 12.75 7.17
CA VAL A 4 5.89 11.29 7.15
C VAL A 4 4.43 10.92 6.93
N ALA A 5 4.12 10.41 5.74
CA ALA A 5 2.76 10.00 5.38
C ALA A 5 2.60 8.49 5.58
N LYS A 6 1.85 8.10 6.61
CA LYS A 6 1.49 6.69 6.85
C LYS A 6 0.22 6.36 6.07
N ILE A 7 0.33 5.40 5.16
CA ILE A 7 -0.79 4.96 4.33
C ILE A 7 -1.26 3.59 4.81
N GLY A 8 -2.55 3.50 5.17
CA GLY A 8 -3.20 2.26 5.59
C GLY A 8 -3.60 1.41 4.38
N THR A 9 -3.81 0.10 4.59
CA THR A 9 -4.22 -0.80 3.50
C THR A 9 -5.52 -0.32 2.82
N ALA A 10 -6.53 0.05 3.62
CA ALA A 10 -7.81 0.56 3.12
C ALA A 10 -7.70 1.87 2.31
N SER A 11 -6.58 2.60 2.41
CA SER A 11 -6.35 3.82 1.62
C SER A 11 -5.83 3.53 0.22
N ILE A 12 -5.37 2.30 -0.06
CA ILE A 12 -4.76 1.90 -1.33
C ILE A 12 -5.39 0.65 -1.93
N THR A 13 -6.41 0.08 -1.29
CA THR A 13 -7.16 -1.07 -1.80
C THR A 13 -8.60 -0.68 -2.16
N ASP A 14 -9.21 -1.42 -3.07
CA ASP A 14 -10.65 -1.36 -3.35
C ASP A 14 -11.47 -2.26 -2.40
N ASP A 15 -12.77 -2.33 -2.62
CA ASP A 15 -13.70 -3.15 -1.81
C ASP A 15 -13.42 -4.65 -1.90
N SER A 16 -12.73 -5.10 -2.96
CA SER A 16 -12.28 -6.49 -3.10
C SER A 16 -10.98 -6.78 -2.35
N GLY A 17 -10.34 -5.74 -1.79
CA GLY A 17 -9.03 -5.83 -1.14
C GLY A 17 -7.85 -5.82 -2.13
N ALA A 18 -8.11 -5.70 -3.43
CA ALA A 18 -7.09 -5.55 -4.45
C ALA A 18 -6.54 -4.11 -4.45
N ILE A 19 -5.32 -3.90 -4.96
CA ILE A 19 -4.74 -2.55 -5.04
C ILE A 19 -5.55 -1.68 -6.01
N SER A 20 -5.99 -0.53 -5.51
CA SER A 20 -6.72 0.47 -6.28
C SER A 20 -5.73 1.37 -7.03
N GLY A 21 -5.63 1.15 -8.35
CA GLY A 21 -4.84 1.99 -9.24
C GLY A 21 -5.17 3.49 -9.11
N PRO A 22 -6.45 3.91 -9.09
CA PRO A 22 -6.83 5.30 -8.86
C PRO A 22 -6.35 5.87 -7.51
N ALA A 23 -6.41 5.08 -6.43
CA ALA A 23 -5.95 5.53 -5.13
C ALA A 23 -4.42 5.73 -5.09
N ILE A 24 -3.67 4.82 -5.72
CA ILE A 24 -2.22 4.95 -5.88
C ILE A 24 -1.85 6.17 -6.72
N ALA A 25 -2.53 6.40 -7.84
CA ALA A 25 -2.28 7.57 -8.69
C ALA A 25 -2.49 8.88 -7.92
N LYS A 26 -3.61 8.98 -7.19
CA LYS A 26 -3.88 10.14 -6.33
C LYS A 26 -2.78 10.35 -5.28
N LEU A 27 -2.35 9.29 -4.59
CA LEU A 27 -1.26 9.38 -3.59
C LEU A 27 0.04 9.88 -4.23
N VAL A 28 0.38 9.39 -5.42
CA VAL A 28 1.57 9.80 -6.16
C VAL A 28 1.49 11.29 -6.52
N ASP A 29 0.35 11.76 -7.02
CA ASP A 29 0.14 13.17 -7.37
C ASP A 29 0.27 14.09 -6.15
N GLU A 30 -0.32 13.72 -5.02
CA GLU A 30 -0.23 14.47 -3.76
C GLU A 30 1.22 14.55 -3.24
N VAL A 31 1.95 13.43 -3.26
CA VAL A 31 3.36 13.38 -2.86
C VAL A 31 4.23 14.19 -3.82
N ALA A 32 3.97 14.11 -5.13
CA ALA A 32 4.70 14.86 -6.14
C ALA A 32 4.51 16.37 -5.96
N GLY A 33 3.27 16.82 -5.71
CA GLY A 33 2.96 18.22 -5.41
C GLY A 33 3.73 18.74 -4.19
N LEU A 34 3.68 18.02 -3.07
CA LEU A 34 4.43 18.40 -1.86
C LEU A 34 5.94 18.47 -2.10
N ARG A 35 6.50 17.56 -2.91
CA ARG A 35 7.92 17.58 -3.26
C ARG A 35 8.25 18.77 -4.18
N ALA A 36 7.37 19.13 -5.11
CA ALA A 36 7.54 20.30 -5.97
C ALA A 36 7.55 21.62 -5.16
N ASP A 37 6.77 21.66 -4.07
CA ASP A 37 6.76 22.78 -3.10
C ASP A 37 7.99 22.81 -2.17
N GLY A 38 8.99 21.96 -2.42
CA GLY A 38 10.24 21.91 -1.65
C GLY A 38 10.14 21.20 -0.31
N HIS A 39 9.11 20.36 -0.11
CA HIS A 39 9.01 19.51 1.07
C HIS A 39 9.72 18.17 0.90
N GLU A 40 10.24 17.65 2.00
CA GLU A 40 10.76 16.29 2.06
C GLU A 40 9.64 15.36 2.53
N VAL A 41 9.29 14.37 1.71
CA VAL A 41 8.17 13.47 1.97
C VAL A 41 8.67 12.04 2.07
N ILE A 42 8.32 11.37 3.18
CA ILE A 42 8.59 9.96 3.44
C ILE A 42 7.25 9.25 3.47
N VAL A 43 7.07 8.26 2.59
CA VAL A 43 5.86 7.44 2.54
C VAL A 43 6.11 6.11 3.26
N VAL A 44 5.23 5.75 4.18
CA VAL A 44 5.23 4.44 4.85
C VAL A 44 3.93 3.74 4.52
N SER A 45 3.97 2.76 3.62
CA SER A 45 2.78 2.03 3.18
C SER A 45 2.57 0.74 3.97
N SER A 46 1.29 0.39 4.16
CA SER A 46 0.86 -0.98 4.46
C SER A 46 0.60 -1.72 3.13
N GLY A 47 -0.10 -2.85 3.18
CA GLY A 47 -0.69 -3.48 1.99
C GLY A 47 0.06 -4.68 1.43
N ALA A 48 1.34 -4.89 1.78
CA ALA A 48 2.16 -5.99 1.25
C ALA A 48 1.45 -7.36 1.31
N VAL A 49 0.85 -7.71 2.45
CA VAL A 49 0.08 -8.96 2.57
C VAL A 49 -1.15 -8.98 1.66
N ALA A 50 -1.90 -7.89 1.57
CA ALA A 50 -3.11 -7.83 0.72
C ALA A 50 -2.74 -7.96 -0.76
N THR A 51 -1.67 -7.27 -1.18
CA THR A 51 -1.11 -7.37 -2.53
C THR A 51 -0.63 -8.78 -2.83
N GLY A 52 0.10 -9.41 -1.91
CA GLY A 52 0.58 -10.78 -2.10
C GLY A 52 -0.55 -11.81 -2.20
N ILE A 53 -1.60 -11.70 -1.38
CA ILE A 53 -2.79 -12.57 -1.45
C ILE A 53 -3.41 -12.47 -2.85
N ALA A 54 -3.62 -11.25 -3.34
CA ALA A 54 -4.18 -11.01 -4.67
C ALA A 54 -3.26 -11.51 -5.80
N ALA A 55 -1.95 -11.24 -5.71
CA ALA A 55 -0.96 -11.66 -6.71
C ALA A 55 -0.82 -13.18 -6.81
N LEU A 56 -0.97 -13.90 -5.69
CA LEU A 56 -0.92 -15.35 -5.64
C LEU A 56 -2.29 -16.02 -5.90
N GLY A 57 -3.36 -15.24 -6.13
CA GLY A 57 -4.70 -15.77 -6.38
C GLY A 57 -5.29 -16.52 -5.19
N MET A 58 -4.91 -16.16 -3.97
CA MET A 58 -5.37 -16.84 -2.76
C MET A 58 -6.83 -16.47 -2.46
N ALA A 59 -7.66 -17.47 -2.20
CA ALA A 59 -9.08 -17.28 -1.94
C ALA A 59 -9.36 -16.58 -0.59
N GLU A 60 -8.48 -16.77 0.40
CA GLU A 60 -8.65 -16.22 1.74
C GLU A 60 -7.32 -15.75 2.34
N ARG A 61 -7.44 -14.89 3.36
CA ARG A 61 -6.28 -14.41 4.12
C ARG A 61 -5.77 -15.51 5.06
N PRO A 62 -4.50 -15.90 4.96
CA PRO A 62 -3.91 -16.86 5.90
C PRO A 62 -3.92 -16.36 7.34
N ALA A 63 -4.11 -17.27 8.28
CA ALA A 63 -4.05 -16.97 9.71
C ALA A 63 -2.67 -17.25 10.32
N ASP A 64 -1.86 -18.13 9.70
CA ASP A 64 -0.56 -18.49 10.23
C ASP A 64 0.54 -17.48 9.83
N MET A 65 1.48 -17.27 10.75
CA MET A 65 2.52 -16.24 10.58
C MET A 65 3.48 -16.55 9.42
N ARG A 66 3.78 -17.84 9.17
CA ARG A 66 4.76 -18.21 8.14
C ARG A 66 4.22 -17.88 6.75
N THR A 67 2.96 -18.22 6.50
CA THR A 67 2.30 -17.89 5.24
C THR A 67 2.12 -16.38 5.11
N LEU A 68 1.72 -15.67 6.17
CA LEU A 68 1.62 -14.21 6.15
C LEU A 68 2.96 -13.53 5.79
N GLN A 69 4.09 -14.05 6.30
CA GLN A 69 5.43 -13.55 5.95
C GLN A 69 5.78 -13.85 4.49
N ALA A 70 5.56 -15.09 4.04
CA ALA A 70 5.83 -15.50 2.66
C ALA A 70 5.03 -14.66 1.66
N VAL A 71 3.76 -14.44 1.94
CA VAL A 71 2.86 -13.63 1.10
C VAL A 71 3.24 -12.15 1.13
N SER A 72 3.79 -11.63 2.24
CA SER A 72 4.26 -10.24 2.28
C SER A 72 5.57 -9.98 1.51
N ALA A 73 6.29 -11.04 1.15
CA ALA A 73 7.62 -10.97 0.54
C ALA A 73 7.62 -11.15 -0.99
N VAL A 74 6.48 -11.53 -1.57
CA VAL A 74 6.29 -11.70 -3.02
C VAL A 74 6.04 -10.38 -3.74
#